data_AF-A0A1C5JMH2-F1
#
_entry.id   AF-A0A1C5JMH2-F1
#
_cell.length_a   1.000
_cell.length_b   1.000
_cell.length_c   1.000
_cell.angle_alpha   90.00
_cell.angle_beta   90.00
_cell.angle_gamma   90.00
#
_symmetry.space_group_name_H-M   'P 1'
#
loop_
_entity.id
_entity.type
_entity.pdbx_description
1 polymer ?
#
loop_
_entity_poly.entity_id
_entity_poly.type
_entity_poly.pdbx_seq_one_letter_code
_entity_poly.pdbx_strand_id
1 'polypeptide(L)' 'MIRGTLHPTVVRDRRFTVVGFGRRGLDPQEVRRFLRRVARELATAHDGLARLADENARLKRALREWQSAHRRQP' A
#
# COMPACT_ATOMS: atom_id res chain seq x y z
N MET A 1 14.52 -3.09 2.48
CA MET A 1 14.28 -1.65 2.68
C MET A 1 12.89 -1.30 2.13
N ILE A 2 11.86 -1.25 2.98
CA ILE A 2 10.61 -0.57 2.58
C ILE A 2 10.85 0.90 2.90
N ARG A 3 11.07 1.72 1.87
CA ARG A 3 11.06 3.18 1.97
C ARG A 3 9.73 3.58 2.60
N GLY A 4 9.77 4.45 3.64
CA GLY A 4 8.63 4.77 4.51
C GLY A 4 7.29 4.78 3.78
N THR A 5 6.48 3.75 4.01
CA THR A 5 5.23 3.55 3.27
C THR A 5 4.23 4.60 3.70
N LEU A 6 3.77 5.40 2.75
CA LEU A 6 2.71 6.38 2.99
C LEU A 6 1.43 5.61 3.33
N HIS A 7 0.92 5.75 4.55
CA HIS A 7 -0.27 5.00 4.97
C HIS A 7 -1.55 5.65 4.40
N PRO A 8 -2.55 4.88 3.91
CA PRO A 8 -3.82 5.42 3.42
C PRO A 8 -4.47 6.45 4.35
N THR A 9 -4.49 6.17 5.66
CA THR A 9 -5.02 7.10 6.67
C THR A 9 -4.26 8.42 6.71
N VAL A 10 -2.92 8.37 6.59
CA VAL A 10 -2.08 9.58 6.57
C VAL A 10 -2.38 10.42 5.33
N VAL A 11 -2.61 9.79 4.17
CA VAL A 11 -3.02 10.48 2.94
C VAL A 11 -4.38 11.15 3.11
N ARG A 12 -5.36 10.41 3.62
CA ARG A 12 -6.73 10.88 3.77
C ARG A 12 -6.83 12.09 4.71
N ASP A 13 -6.07 12.05 5.80
CA ASP A 13 -6.19 13.01 6.89
C ASP A 13 -5.14 14.15 6.77
N ARG A 14 -4.37 14.16 5.68
CA ARG A 14 -3.37 15.20 5.40
C ARG A 14 -4.05 16.56 5.23
N ARG A 15 -3.61 17.52 6.03
CA ARG A 15 -3.98 18.93 5.90
C ARG A 15 -2.83 19.70 5.24
N PHE A 16 -3.19 20.61 4.35
CA PHE A 16 -2.27 21.56 3.73
C PHE A 16 -2.54 22.96 4.26
N THR A 17 -1.49 23.75 4.43
CA THR A 17 -1.60 25.17 4.77
C THR A 17 -2.25 25.92 3.61
N VAL A 18 -3.14 26.86 3.92
CA VAL A 18 -3.69 27.78 2.91
C VAL A 18 -2.57 28.72 2.46
N VAL A 19 -2.59 29.11 1.18
CA VAL A 19 -1.64 30.10 0.66
C VAL A 19 -1.89 31.47 1.28
N GLY A 20 -0.81 32.24 1.48
CA GLY A 20 -0.88 33.59 2.06
C GLY A 20 -1.66 34.58 1.18
N PHE A 21 -1.94 35.74 1.76
CA PHE A 21 -2.71 36.83 1.12
C PHE A 21 -2.15 37.21 -0.26
N GLY A 22 -3.04 37.44 -1.23
CA GLY A 22 -2.68 37.79 -2.61
C GLY A 22 -2.30 36.62 -3.52
N ARG A 23 -2.26 35.38 -3.03
CA ARG A 23 -1.98 34.18 -3.83
C ARG A 23 -3.25 33.35 -4.06
N ARG A 24 -3.37 32.75 -5.24
CA ARG A 24 -4.42 31.75 -5.54
C ARG A 24 -3.92 30.35 -5.19
N GLY A 25 -4.72 29.60 -4.45
CA GLY A 25 -4.48 28.19 -4.10
C GLY A 25 -5.53 27.28 -4.73
N LEU A 26 -5.36 25.97 -4.56
CA LEU A 26 -6.36 24.97 -4.96
C LEU A 26 -7.59 25.03 -4.04
N ASP A 27 -8.76 24.65 -4.55
CA ASP A 27 -9.96 24.48 -3.72
C ASP A 27 -9.71 23.39 -2.66
N PRO A 28 -9.81 23.73 -1.36
CA PRO A 28 -9.63 22.75 -0.29
C PRO A 28 -10.58 21.55 -0.38
N GLN A 29 -11.80 21.70 -0.92
CA GLN A 29 -12.74 20.60 -1.10
C GLN A 29 -12.31 19.64 -2.21
N GLU A 30 -11.84 20.18 -3.33
CA GLU A 30 -11.32 19.38 -4.43
C GLU A 30 -10.10 18.56 -3.98
N VAL A 31 -9.17 19.20 -3.27
CA VAL A 31 -8.00 18.53 -2.68
C VAL A 31 -8.43 17.41 -1.73
N ARG A 32 -9.40 17.65 -0.84
CA ARG A 32 -9.92 16.62 0.08
C ARG A 32 -10.58 15.46 -0.66
N ARG A 33 -11.31 15.73 -1.74
CA ARG A 33 -11.93 14.68 -2.58
C ARG A 33 -10.85 13.84 -3.25
N PHE A 34 -9.83 14.47 -3.80
CA PHE A 34 -8.71 13.79 -4.42
C PHE A 34 -7.94 12.91 -3.42
N LEU A 35 -7.56 13.46 -2.26
CA LEU A 35 -6.88 12.70 -1.21
C LEU A 35 -7.66 11.47 -0.73
N ARG A 36 -8.99 11.57 -0.60
CA ARG A 36 -9.84 10.41 -0.26
C ARG A 36 -9.80 9.32 -1.32
N ARG A 37 -9.77 9.69 -2.60
CA ARG A 37 -9.63 8.74 -3.71
C ARG A 37 -8.25 8.07 -3.69
N VAL A 38 -7.19 8.87 -3.58
CA VAL A 38 -5.80 8.35 -3.50
C VAL A 38 -5.64 7.41 -2.32
N ALA A 39 -6.15 7.76 -1.14
CA ALA A 39 -6.10 6.91 0.03
C ALA A 39 -6.79 5.56 -0.21
N ARG A 40 -7.94 5.55 -0.90
CA ARG A 40 -8.65 4.31 -1.23
C ARG A 40 -7.86 3.44 -2.21
N GLU A 41 -7.34 4.03 -3.27
CA GLU A 41 -6.53 3.31 -4.27
C GLU A 41 -5.25 2.74 -3.64
N LEU A 42 -4.63 3.49 -2.73
CA LEU A 42 -3.45 3.05 -1.98
C LEU A 42 -3.76 1.89 -1.02
N ALA A 43 -4.93 1.91 -0.36
CA ALA A 43 -5.38 0.79 0.46
C ALA A 43 -5.57 -0.47 -0.39
N THR A 44 -6.26 -0.36 -1.53
CA THR A 44 -6.44 -1.48 -2.47
C THR A 44 -5.10 -2.06 -2.94
N ALA A 45 -4.13 -1.21 -3.25
CA ALA A 45 -2.79 -1.64 -3.66
C ALA A 45 -2.05 -2.38 -2.54
N HIS A 46 -2.10 -1.86 -1.31
CA HIS A 46 -1.50 -2.51 -0.15
C HIS A 46 -2.14 -3.87 0.15
N ASP A 47 -3.46 -3.99 0.07
CA ASP A 47 -4.16 -5.27 0.24
C ASP A 47 -3.76 -6.27 -0.85
N GLY A 48 -3.58 -5.80 -2.09
CA GLY A 48 -3.05 -6.60 -3.19
C GLY A 48 -1.65 -7.15 -2.91
N LEU A 49 -0.75 -6.29 -2.42
CA LEU A 49 0.61 -6.69 -2.06
C LEU A 49 0.62 -7.70 -0.89
N ALA A 50 -0.22 -7.50 0.12
CA ALA A 50 -0.36 -8.43 1.24
C ALA A 50 -0.82 -9.82 0.77
N ARG A 51 -1.86 -9.87 -0.07
CA ARG A 51 -2.34 -11.14 -0.66
C ARG A 51 -1.26 -11.85 -1.47
N LEU A 52 -0.56 -11.13 -2.34
CA LEU A 52 0.52 -11.70 -3.14
C LEU A 52 1.68 -12.19 -2.27
N ALA A 53 2.00 -11.50 -1.18
CA ALA A 53 3.02 -11.95 -0.24
C ALA A 53 2.60 -13.25 0.46
N ASP A 54 1.34 -13.37 0.88
CA ASP A 54 0.79 -14.57 1.51
C ASP A 54 0.76 -15.77 0.55
N GLU A 55 0.32 -15.55 -0.69
CA GLU A 55 0.34 -16.57 -1.74
C GLU A 55 1.76 -17.04 -2.02
N ASN A 56 2.71 -16.11 -2.18
CA ASN A 56 4.12 -16.45 -2.36
C ASN A 56 4.68 -17.23 -1.17
N ALA A 57 4.30 -16.89 0.07
CA ALA A 57 4.72 -17.61 1.25
C ALA A 57 4.16 -19.05 1.26
N ARG A 58 2.89 -19.23 0.86
CA ARG A 58 2.26 -20.57 0.73
C ARG A 58 2.97 -21.42 -0.33
N LEU A 59 3.20 -20.87 -1.52
CA LEU A 59 3.89 -21.57 -2.61
C LEU A 59 5.31 -21.97 -2.20
N LYS A 60 6.07 -21.06 -1.56
CA LYS A 60 7.42 -21.36 -1.05
C LYS A 60 7.42 -22.47 0.00
N ARG A 61 6.40 -22.55 0.87
CA ARG A 61 6.28 -23.64 1.85
C ARG A 61 6.01 -24.98 1.17
N ALA A 62 5.01 -25.04 0.27
CA ALA A 62 4.70 -26.25 -0.48
C ALA A 62 5.91 -26.77 -1.28
N LEU A 63 6.66 -25.86 -1.91
CA LEU A 63 7.88 -26.22 -2.63
C LEU A 63 8.95 -26.81 -1.69
N ARG A 64 9.16 -26.23 -0.50
CA ARG A 64 10.12 -26.76 0.49
C ARG A 64 9.71 -28.13 1.01
N GLU A 65 8.42 -28.34 1.27
CA GLU A 65 7.87 -29.62 1.72
C GLU A 65 8.08 -30.70 0.65
N TRP A 66 7.74 -30.41 -0.61
CA TRP A 66 7.97 -31.29 -1.74
C TRP A 66 9.46 -31.63 -1.90
N GLN A 67 10.35 -30.64 -1.88
CA GLN A 67 11.80 -30.85 -1.95
C GLN A 67 12.33 -31.72 -0.80
N SER A 68 11.79 -31.54 0.41
CA SER A 68 12.21 -32.31 1.59
C SER A 68 11.69 -33.75 1.56
N ALA A 69 10.58 -34.01 0.89
CA ALA A 69 10.08 -35.37 0.66
C ALA A 69 10.92 -36.11 -0.40
N HIS A 70 11.30 -35.43 -1.48
CA HIS A 70 12.08 -36.04 -2.57
C HIS A 70 13.56 -36.23 -2.21
N ARG A 71 14.14 -35.36 -1.37
CA ARG A 71 15.51 -35.58 -0.83
C ARG A 71 15.60 -36.77 0.15
N ARG A 72 14.46 -37.29 0.61
CA ARG A 72 14.39 -38.46 1.51
C ARG A 72 14.14 -39.77 0.76
N GLN A 73 14.03 -39.74 -0.57
CA GLN A 73 14.00 -40.95 -1.40
C GLN A 73 15.45 -41.36 -1.75
N PRO A 74 15.86 -42.63 -1.51
CA PRO A 74 17.21 -43.13 -1.79
C PRO A 74 17.50 -43.27 -3.28
#